data_AF-A0A1I0INM8-F1
#
_entry.id   AF-A0A1I0INM8-F1
#
_cell.length_a   1.000
_cell.length_b   1.000
_cell.length_c   1.000
_cell.angle_alpha   90.00
_cell.angle_beta   90.00
_cell.angle_gamma   90.00
#
_symmetry.space_group_name_H-M   'P 1'
#
loop_
_entity.id
_entity.type
_entity.pdbx_description
1 polymer ?
#
loop_
_entity_poly.entity_id
_entity_poly.type
_entity_poly.pdbx_seq_one_letter_code
_entity_poly.pdbx_strand_id
1 'polypeptide(L)'
;MEKPDKRRKYDAAFRTEALRVVAESRSTPAAARALNLDPKLLYKWQKEALTPVAAARGADLDPATAAELRQLRALSRRQAQELEILKKAIASCLL
;
A
#
# COMPACT_ATOMS: atom_id res chain seq x y z
N MET A 1 -19.32 9.63 -36.16
CA MET A 1 -19.36 8.45 -35.27
C MET A 1 -17.99 8.30 -34.63
N GLU A 2 -17.83 8.80 -33.41
CA GLU A 2 -16.58 8.71 -32.66
C GLU A 2 -16.41 7.27 -32.17
N LYS A 3 -15.32 6.61 -32.57
CA LYS A 3 -15.02 5.22 -32.20
C LYS A 3 -14.71 5.19 -30.69
N PRO A 4 -15.18 4.16 -29.94
CA PRO A 4 -14.97 4.12 -28.51
C PRO A 4 -13.47 4.07 -28.21
N ASP A 5 -13.02 5.00 -27.39
CA ASP A 5 -11.64 5.10 -26.94
C ASP A 5 -11.20 3.76 -26.35
N LYS A 6 -10.14 3.17 -26.94
CA LYS A 6 -9.57 1.90 -26.48
C LYS A 6 -9.01 2.14 -25.09
N ARG A 7 -9.80 1.82 -24.04
CA ARG A 7 -9.36 1.92 -22.64
C ARG A 7 -7.98 1.32 -22.50
N ARG A 8 -7.02 2.17 -22.13
CA ARG A 8 -5.63 1.76 -21.84
C ARG A 8 -5.67 0.65 -20.80
N LYS A 9 -5.11 -0.51 -21.14
CA LYS A 9 -4.90 -1.61 -20.20
C LYS A 9 -3.52 -1.45 -19.60
N TYR A 10 -3.46 -1.51 -18.28
CA TYR A 10 -2.21 -1.51 -17.52
C TYR A 10 -1.98 -2.92 -17.01
N ASP A 11 -0.73 -3.38 -17.07
CA ASP A 11 -0.35 -4.67 -16.53
C ASP A 11 -0.26 -4.62 -15.00
N ALA A 12 -0.11 -5.80 -14.39
CA ALA A 12 -0.03 -5.94 -12.94
C ALA A 12 1.23 -5.29 -12.35
N ALA A 13 2.35 -5.33 -13.09
CA ALA A 13 3.62 -4.73 -12.66
C ALA A 13 3.49 -3.21 -12.55
N PHE A 14 2.96 -2.56 -13.59
CA PHE A 14 2.71 -1.12 -13.60
C PHE A 14 1.73 -0.71 -12.51
N ARG A 15 0.65 -1.49 -12.31
CA ARG A 15 -0.31 -1.23 -11.26
C ARG A 15 0.32 -1.30 -9.86
N THR A 16 1.22 -2.26 -9.63
CA THR A 16 1.94 -2.41 -8.35
C THR A 16 2.83 -1.21 -8.10
N GLU A 17 3.61 -0.82 -9.10
CA GLU A 17 4.48 0.34 -9.02
C GLU A 17 3.68 1.65 -8.82
N ALA A 18 2.56 1.81 -9.52
CA ALA A 18 1.68 2.96 -9.34
C ALA A 18 1.15 3.06 -7.90
N LEU A 19 0.83 1.94 -7.26
CA LEU A 19 0.41 1.92 -5.85
C LEU A 19 1.57 2.23 -4.89
N ARG A 20 2.81 1.81 -5.22
CA ARG A 20 4.02 2.21 -4.47
C ARG A 20 4.22 3.73 -4.51
N VAL A 21 4.12 4.33 -5.70
CA VAL A 21 4.21 5.79 -5.88
C VAL A 21 3.12 6.52 -5.10
N VAL A 22 1.90 5.97 -5.01
CA VAL A 22 0.86 6.53 -4.14
C VAL A 22 1.26 6.52 -2.67
N ALA A 23 1.85 5.42 -2.17
CA ALA A 23 2.25 5.29 -0.77
C ALA A 23 3.39 6.26 -0.39
N GLU A 24 4.26 6.59 -1.34
CA GLU A 24 5.36 7.56 -1.17
C GLU A 24 4.92 9.01 -1.40
N SER A 25 3.75 9.22 -2.03
CA SER A 25 3.24 10.55 -2.36
C SER A 25 2.47 11.20 -1.21
N ARG A 26 2.48 12.53 -1.17
CA ARG A 26 1.68 13.32 -0.20
C ARG A 26 0.17 13.10 -0.31
N SER A 27 -0.32 12.72 -1.49
CA SER A 27 -1.73 12.42 -1.73
C SER A 27 -1.93 11.63 -3.03
N THR A 28 -3.06 10.92 -3.17
CA THR A 28 -3.41 10.21 -4.41
C THR A 28 -3.52 11.12 -5.64
N PRO A 29 -4.11 12.34 -5.57
CA PRO A 29 -4.08 13.27 -6.70
C PRO A 29 -2.67 13.71 -7.09
N ALA A 30 -1.75 13.86 -6.13
CA ALA A 30 -0.35 14.19 -6.44
C ALA A 30 0.33 13.04 -7.20
N ALA A 31 0.13 11.79 -6.75
CA ALA A 31 0.62 10.60 -7.45
C ALA A 31 0.03 10.48 -8.87
N ALA A 32 -1.28 10.74 -9.02
CA ALA A 32 -1.96 10.70 -10.30
C ALA A 32 -1.36 11.69 -11.30
N ARG A 33 -1.06 12.92 -10.87
CA ARG A 33 -0.37 13.92 -11.69
C ARG A 33 1.03 13.47 -12.08
N ALA A 34 1.81 12.91 -11.14
CA ALA A 34 3.15 12.41 -11.40
C ALA A 34 3.16 11.26 -12.43
N LEU A 35 2.14 10.40 -12.39
CA LEU A 35 2.01 9.24 -13.27
C LEU A 35 1.22 9.53 -14.56
N ASN A 36 0.70 10.75 -14.75
CA ASN A 36 -0.24 11.11 -15.82
C ASN A 36 -1.45 10.15 -15.91
N LEU A 37 -2.04 9.83 -14.76
CA LEU A 37 -3.21 8.96 -14.63
C LEU A 37 -4.42 9.73 -14.08
N ASP A 38 -5.61 9.20 -14.33
CA ASP A 38 -6.82 9.67 -13.65
C ASP A 38 -6.77 9.28 -12.15
N PRO A 39 -6.93 10.22 -11.20
CA PRO A 39 -6.97 9.89 -9.76
C PRO A 39 -8.00 8.82 -9.39
N LYS A 40 -9.16 8.78 -10.05
CA LYS A 40 -10.22 7.77 -9.82
C LYS A 40 -9.73 6.36 -10.11
N LEU A 41 -8.85 6.20 -11.10
CA LEU A 41 -8.25 4.91 -11.42
C LEU A 41 -7.35 4.42 -10.28
N LEU A 42 -6.54 5.32 -9.71
CA LEU A 42 -5.69 4.99 -8.56
C LEU A 42 -6.51 4.67 -7.31
N TYR A 43 -7.58 5.42 -7.04
CA TYR A 43 -8.50 5.10 -5.93
C TYR A 43 -9.16 3.72 -6.10
N LYS A 44 -9.58 3.38 -7.32
CA LYS A 44 -10.11 2.05 -7.62
C LYS A 44 -9.08 0.96 -7.36
N TRP A 45 -7.84 1.15 -7.81
CA TRP A 45 -6.78 0.17 -7.59
C TRP A 45 -6.41 0.01 -6.12
N GLN A 46 -6.40 1.09 -5.33
CA GLN A 46 -6.21 1.03 -3.88
C GLN A 46 -7.33 0.24 -3.20
N LYS A 47 -8.60 0.52 -3.54
CA LYS A 47 -9.75 -0.20 -2.98
C LYS A 47 -9.67 -1.70 -3.29
N GLU A 48 -9.35 -2.05 -4.53
CA GLU A 48 -9.16 -3.43 -4.95
C GLU A 48 -7.96 -4.10 -4.26
N ALA A 49 -6.88 -3.37 -3.94
CA ALA A 49 -5.75 -3.90 -3.16
C ALA A 49 -6.11 -4.11 -1.67
N LEU A 50 -6.98 -3.28 -1.12
CA LEU A 50 -7.49 -3.40 0.26
C LEU A 50 -8.52 -4.52 0.43
N THR A 51 -9.28 -4.83 -0.62
CA THR A 51 -10.34 -5.85 -0.60
C THR A 51 -9.86 -7.25 -0.19
N PRO A 52 -8.79 -7.83 -0.79
CA PRO A 52 -8.28 -9.12 -0.36
C PRO A 52 -7.70 -9.08 1.06
N VAL A 53 -7.13 -7.95 1.50
CA VAL A 53 -6.64 -7.78 2.88
C VAL A 53 -7.80 -7.75 3.88
N ALA A 54 -8.90 -7.10 3.54
CA ALA A 54 -10.11 -7.08 4.36
C ALA A 54 -10.78 -8.47 4.39
N ALA A 55 -10.85 -9.16 3.25
CA ALA A 55 -11.33 -10.53 3.17
C ALA A 55 -10.48 -11.49 4.03
N ALA A 56 -9.15 -11.39 3.96
CA ALA A 56 -8.24 -12.18 4.79
C ALA A 56 -8.35 -11.86 6.30
N ARG A 57 -8.75 -10.64 6.67
CA ARG A 57 -9.03 -10.29 8.08
C ARG A 57 -10.36 -10.85 8.59
N GLY A 58 -11.34 -11.02 7.71
CA GLY A 58 -12.67 -11.53 8.04
C GLY A 58 -12.84 -13.04 7.83
N ALA A 59 -11.84 -13.71 7.25
CA ALA A 59 -11.83 -15.16 7.08
C ALA A 59 -11.57 -15.86 8.43
N ASP A 60 -12.28 -16.95 8.68
CA ASP A 60 -11.92 -17.89 9.73
C ASP A 60 -10.59 -18.56 9.34
N LEU A 61 -9.50 -18.04 9.89
CA LEU A 61 -8.18 -18.61 9.74
C LEU A 61 -8.07 -19.86 10.62
N ASP A 62 -7.45 -20.91 10.10
CA ASP A 62 -7.08 -22.05 10.95
C ASP A 62 -6.17 -21.58 12.10
N PRO A 63 -6.16 -22.28 13.25
CA PRO A 63 -5.49 -21.81 14.45
C PRO A 63 -3.96 -21.65 14.27
N ALA A 64 -3.33 -22.42 13.38
CA ALA A 64 -1.90 -22.32 13.12
C ALA A 64 -1.58 -21.05 12.33
N THR A 65 -2.31 -20.80 11.23
CA THR A 65 -2.18 -19.56 10.45
C THR A 65 -2.50 -18.32 11.29
N ALA A 66 -3.50 -18.40 12.18
CA ALA A 66 -3.83 -17.31 13.09
C ALA A 66 -2.71 -17.04 14.13
N ALA A 67 -2.05 -18.08 14.62
CA ALA A 67 -0.92 -17.96 15.54
C ALA A 67 0.30 -17.32 14.86
N GLU A 68 0.64 -17.77 13.66
CA GLU A 68 1.73 -17.20 12.87
C GLU A 68 1.47 -15.73 12.53
N LEU A 69 0.24 -15.39 12.11
CA LEU A 69 -0.15 -14.00 11.85
C LEU A 69 -0.03 -13.11 13.11
N ARG A 70 -0.37 -13.63 14.29
CA ARG A 70 -0.18 -12.93 15.57
C ARG A 70 1.30 -12.68 15.85
N GLN A 71 2.15 -13.68 15.64
CA GLN A 71 3.60 -13.57 15.82
C GLN A 71 4.21 -12.55 14.86
N LEU A 72 3.89 -12.62 13.56
CA LEU A 72 4.38 -11.68 12.55
C LEU A 72 3.96 -10.24 12.86
N ARG A 73 2.72 -10.03 13.31
CA ARG A 73 2.25 -8.70 13.74
C ARG A 73 2.99 -8.20 14.99
N ALA A 74 3.33 -9.08 15.93
CA ALA A 74 4.11 -8.71 17.11
C ALA A 74 5.54 -8.31 16.74
N LEU A 75 6.19 -9.07 15.86
CA LEU A 75 7.53 -8.77 15.33
C LEU A 75 7.54 -7.44 14.58
N SER A 76 6.56 -7.22 13.70
CA SER A 76 6.45 -5.97 12.94
C SER A 76 6.29 -4.74 13.85
N ARG A 77 5.49 -4.83 14.92
CA ARG A 77 5.38 -3.75 15.91
C ARG A 77 6.70 -3.48 16.63
N ARG A 78 7.43 -4.53 17.02
CA ARG A 78 8.73 -4.39 17.67
C ARG A 78 9.75 -3.72 16.74
N GLN A 79 9.83 -4.16 15.48
CA GLN A 79 10.71 -3.55 14.49
C GLN A 79 10.38 -2.07 14.26
N ALA A 80 9.10 -1.72 14.18
CA ALA A 80 8.69 -0.31 14.05
C ALA A 80 9.12 0.53 15.26
N GLN A 81 9.04 -0.01 16.47
CA GLN A 81 9.52 0.67 17.69
C GLN A 81 11.04 0.85 17.68
N GLU A 82 11.79 -0.18 17.29
CA GLU A 82 13.24 -0.11 17.16
C GLU A 82 13.65 0.98 16.16
N LEU A 83 13.00 1.04 15.00
CA LEU A 83 13.23 2.10 14.01
C LEU A 83 12.92 3.50 14.57
N GLU A 84 11.84 3.67 15.31
CA GLU A 84 11.50 4.96 15.91
C GLU A 84 12.52 5.38 16.98
N ILE A 85 13.02 4.45 17.79
CA ILE A 85 14.09 4.71 18.75
C ILE A 85 15.36 5.15 18.01
N LEU A 86 15.76 4.42 16.96
CA LEU A 86 16.94 4.74 16.18
C LEU A 86 16.82 6.12 15.51
N LYS A 87 15.66 6.44 14.92
CA LYS A 87 15.42 7.77 14.34
C LYS A 87 15.52 8.88 15.39
N LYS A 88 14.95 8.68 16.58
CA LYS A 88 15.04 9.66 17.68
C LYS A 88 16.47 9.84 18.16
N ALA A 89 17.24 8.75 18.30
CA ALA A 89 18.64 8.81 18.69
C ALA A 89 19.47 9.60 17.68
N ILE A 90 19.32 9.31 16.38
CA ILE A 90 19.98 10.05 15.31
C ILE A 90 19.60 11.53 15.35
N ALA A 91 18.31 11.86 15.49
CA ALA A 91 17.86 13.25 15.59
C ALA A 91 18.45 13.97 16.81
N SER A 92 18.59 13.28 17.95
CA SER A 92 19.19 13.85 19.16
C SER A 92 20.70 14.05 19.08
N CYS A 93 21.42 13.23 18.29
CA CYS A 93 22.87 13.37 18.10
C CYS A 93 23.26 14.41 17.05
N LEU A 94 22.31 14.86 16.22
CA LEU A 94 22.52 15.86 15.18
C LEU A 94 22.12 17.29 15.62
N LEU A 95 21.73 17.46 16.88
CA LEU A 95 21.46 18.74 17.56
C LEU A 95 22.61 19.04 18.53
#